data_AF-A0A165ICK1-F1
#
_entry.id   AF-A0A165ICK1-F1
#
_cell.length_a   1.000
_cell.length_b   1.000
_cell.length_c   1.000
_cell.angle_alpha   90.00
_cell.angle_beta   90.00
_cell.angle_gamma   90.00
#
_symmetry.space_group_name_H-M   'P 1'
#
loop_
_entity.id
_entity.type
_entity.pdbx_description
1 polymer ?
#
loop_
_entity_poly.entity_id
_entity_poly.type
_entity_poly.pdbx_seq_one_letter_code
_entity_poly.pdbx_strand_id
1 'polypeptide(L)'
;MDQLEMSEENPAPPKPVPTRVRYALATRRESAARRARPWMCLIIFLVVLLGCHAILAVVVLYYSQAEAYPLPRGIVNRTYHGLTAFAAFAYILGAFVGLSNACLCINGFRPLYPAARRSCCFKTLFWMPLFLGGTCIGLFFVLSPLIFSSIRQDSAYAHTCDNDWITVLFTGHRYNALDKPNTADFAFSTAEKDVLFTFTSQDPDADRFGLVSASLAGSSTVHPELRNITYDFNARTFSGMCFGDNSTTPCAAGTYDDRSFLTFDVSVNGTRTVSRSMYQEWSLEDVLSIILYRVNATTGALAERMLQTSVGHCPNLKVCIPRDVARPDGVIPADILVPLGWMLNKQALWTVDCTTPHSNN
;
A
#
# COMPACT_ATOMS: atom_id res chain seq x y z
N MET A 1 -63.53 49.53 -75.50
CA MET A 1 -62.76 50.27 -74.50
C MET A 1 -63.61 50.29 -73.25
N ASP A 2 -63.28 49.72 -72.09
CA ASP A 2 -62.06 49.08 -71.55
C ASP A 2 -62.58 48.18 -70.40
N GLN A 3 -62.33 46.86 -70.39
CA GLN A 3 -61.18 46.13 -69.82
C GLN A 3 -61.15 46.05 -68.28
N LEU A 4 -60.81 44.82 -67.83
CA LEU A 4 -60.28 44.41 -66.51
C LEU A 4 -61.34 44.18 -65.41
N GLU A 5 -61.27 43.16 -64.56
CA GLU A 5 -60.35 42.04 -64.39
C GLU A 5 -60.98 41.04 -63.42
N MET A 6 -60.60 39.78 -63.54
CA MET A 6 -60.90 38.74 -62.56
C MET A 6 -60.31 39.12 -61.19
N SER A 7 -61.13 39.10 -60.13
CA SER A 7 -60.66 39.26 -58.75
C SER A 7 -60.84 37.95 -57.98
N GLU A 8 -59.72 37.23 -57.93
CA GLU A 8 -59.16 36.47 -56.83
C GLU A 8 -60.07 36.15 -55.62
N GLU A 9 -60.39 34.87 -55.51
CA GLU A 9 -60.93 34.19 -54.33
C GLU A 9 -59.94 34.32 -53.17
N ASN A 10 -60.26 35.15 -52.18
CA ASN A 10 -59.41 35.37 -51.01
C ASN A 10 -59.76 34.31 -49.93
N PRO A 11 -58.85 33.36 -49.61
CA PRO A 11 -59.13 32.34 -48.61
C PRO A 11 -59.18 32.97 -47.21
N ALA A 12 -60.21 32.58 -46.44
CA ALA A 12 -60.37 33.00 -45.05
C ALA A 12 -59.09 32.77 -44.22
N PRO A 13 -58.75 33.67 -43.27
CA PRO A 13 -57.53 33.57 -42.49
C PRO A 13 -57.50 32.25 -41.69
N PRO A 14 -56.33 31.60 -41.57
CA PRO A 14 -56.23 30.36 -40.82
C PRO A 14 -56.66 30.59 -39.36
N LYS A 15 -57.63 29.80 -38.90
CA LYS A 15 -58.11 29.84 -37.52
C LYS A 15 -56.90 29.71 -36.57
N PRO A 16 -56.77 30.57 -35.54
CA PRO A 16 -55.70 30.44 -34.57
C PRO A 16 -55.80 29.07 -33.90
N VAL A 17 -54.70 28.32 -33.90
CA VAL A 17 -54.58 27.04 -33.20
C VAL A 17 -55.03 27.26 -31.75
N PRO A 18 -55.99 26.49 -31.23
CA PRO A 18 -56.59 26.77 -29.94
C PRO A 18 -55.53 26.73 -28.84
N THR A 19 -55.28 27.89 -28.24
CA THR A 19 -54.39 28.13 -27.09
C THR A 19 -54.64 27.16 -25.94
N ARG A 20 -55.86 26.60 -25.83
CA ARG A 20 -56.21 25.53 -24.88
C ARG A 20 -55.36 24.26 -25.03
N VAL A 21 -54.93 23.87 -26.24
CA VAL A 21 -54.15 22.64 -26.44
C VAL A 21 -52.70 22.84 -25.95
N ARG A 22 -52.11 24.03 -26.18
CA ARG A 22 -50.79 24.38 -25.62
C ARG A 22 -50.83 24.51 -24.09
N TYR A 23 -51.88 25.12 -23.53
CA TYR A 23 -52.07 25.18 -22.07
C TYR A 23 -52.31 23.80 -21.45
N ALA A 24 -53.07 22.92 -22.10
CA ALA A 24 -53.32 21.56 -21.62
C ALA A 24 -52.05 20.68 -21.66
N LEU A 25 -51.20 20.84 -22.68
CA LEU A 25 -49.90 20.15 -22.77
C LEU A 25 -48.88 20.70 -21.76
N ALA A 26 -48.84 22.02 -21.56
CA ALA A 26 -48.00 22.65 -20.54
C ALA A 26 -48.41 22.21 -19.13
N THR A 27 -49.71 22.21 -18.82
CA THR A 27 -50.25 21.73 -17.53
C THR A 27 -50.09 20.23 -17.34
N ARG A 28 -50.11 19.40 -18.41
CA ARG A 28 -49.77 17.96 -18.32
C ARG A 28 -48.28 17.73 -18.03
N ARG A 29 -47.38 18.49 -18.67
CA ARG A 29 -45.93 18.43 -18.37
C ARG A 29 -45.63 18.94 -16.97
N GLU A 30 -46.28 20.02 -16.53
CA GLU A 30 -46.16 20.54 -15.16
C GLU A 30 -46.74 19.59 -14.11
N SER A 31 -47.85 18.90 -14.40
CA SER A 31 -48.44 17.93 -13.46
C SER A 31 -47.67 16.60 -13.41
N ALA A 32 -47.05 16.18 -14.52
CA ALA A 32 -46.08 15.07 -14.52
C ALA A 32 -44.80 15.45 -13.77
N ALA A 33 -44.29 16.67 -13.94
CA ALA A 33 -43.15 17.19 -13.18
C ALA A 33 -43.44 17.38 -11.68
N ARG A 34 -44.71 17.63 -11.30
CA ARG A 34 -45.16 17.69 -9.89
C ARG A 34 -45.34 16.32 -9.22
N ARG A 35 -45.33 15.20 -9.95
CA ARG A 35 -45.47 13.85 -9.36
C ARG A 35 -44.19 13.36 -8.68
N ALA A 36 -43.02 13.76 -9.17
CA ALA A 36 -41.78 13.63 -8.40
C ALA A 36 -41.62 14.91 -7.60
N ARG A 37 -41.99 14.89 -6.31
CA ARG A 37 -41.71 16.03 -5.44
C ARG A 37 -40.18 16.21 -5.40
N PRO A 38 -39.59 17.30 -5.92
CA PRO A 38 -38.13 17.46 -6.02
C PRO A 38 -37.44 17.31 -4.66
N TRP A 39 -38.15 17.61 -3.57
CA TRP A 39 -37.71 17.41 -2.21
C TRP A 39 -37.58 15.92 -1.81
N MET A 40 -38.45 15.04 -2.31
CA MET A 40 -38.29 13.59 -2.11
C MET A 40 -37.06 13.05 -2.85
N CYS A 41 -36.80 13.50 -4.07
CA CYS A 41 -35.60 13.11 -4.82
C CYS A 41 -34.33 13.59 -4.11
N LEU A 42 -34.34 14.80 -3.54
CA LEU A 42 -33.24 15.31 -2.72
C LEU A 42 -33.04 14.47 -1.46
N ILE A 43 -34.11 14.13 -0.73
CA ILE A 43 -34.01 13.29 0.48
C ILE A 43 -33.44 11.92 0.14
N ILE A 44 -33.93 11.26 -0.92
CA ILE A 44 -33.41 9.96 -1.37
C ILE A 44 -31.93 10.08 -1.73
N PHE A 45 -31.55 11.13 -2.47
CA PHE A 45 -30.16 11.40 -2.82
C PHE A 45 -29.27 11.58 -1.58
N LEU A 46 -29.72 12.34 -0.58
CA LEU A 46 -28.97 12.56 0.66
C LEU A 46 -28.80 11.26 1.46
N VAL A 47 -29.82 10.40 1.51
CA VAL A 47 -29.73 9.08 2.17
C VAL A 47 -28.74 8.19 1.44
N VAL A 48 -28.78 8.14 0.11
CA VAL A 48 -27.82 7.37 -0.69
C VAL A 48 -26.40 7.90 -0.50
N LEU A 49 -26.23 9.23 -0.54
CA LEU A 49 -24.94 9.88 -0.35
C LEU A 49 -24.36 9.61 1.05
N LEU A 50 -25.19 9.64 2.09
CA LEU A 50 -24.79 9.25 3.44
C LEU A 50 -24.33 7.78 3.51
N GLY A 51 -25.04 6.88 2.81
CA GLY A 51 -24.62 5.50 2.64
C GLY A 51 -23.25 5.39 1.95
N CYS A 52 -23.02 6.16 0.87
CA CYS A 52 -21.74 6.21 0.18
C CYS A 52 -20.62 6.74 1.09
N HIS A 53 -20.88 7.72 1.96
CA HIS A 53 -19.92 8.19 2.97
C HIS A 53 -19.54 7.09 3.95
N ALA A 54 -20.52 6.35 4.49
CA ALA A 54 -20.26 5.25 5.40
C ALA A 54 -19.44 4.14 4.72
N ILE A 55 -19.78 3.78 3.48
CA ILE A 55 -19.01 2.81 2.69
C ILE A 55 -17.58 3.32 2.44
N LEU A 56 -17.42 4.58 2.04
CA LEU A 56 -16.11 5.18 1.80
C LEU A 56 -15.24 5.14 3.05
N ALA A 57 -15.79 5.53 4.21
CA ALA A 57 -15.07 5.49 5.48
C ALA A 57 -14.58 4.08 5.82
N VAL A 58 -15.44 3.07 5.64
CA VAL A 58 -15.10 1.66 5.87
C VAL A 58 -14.01 1.20 4.89
N VAL A 59 -14.15 1.50 3.60
CA VAL A 59 -13.17 1.12 2.57
C VAL A 59 -11.82 1.76 2.85
N VAL A 60 -11.77 3.07 3.09
CA VAL A 60 -10.52 3.78 3.42
C VAL A 60 -9.87 3.23 4.69
N LEU A 61 -10.67 2.88 5.70
CA LEU A 61 -10.15 2.27 6.93
C LEU A 61 -9.51 0.91 6.66
N TYR A 62 -10.17 0.02 5.91
CA TYR A 62 -9.61 -1.30 5.59
C TYR A 62 -8.40 -1.20 4.65
N TYR A 63 -8.43 -0.29 3.68
CA TYR A 63 -7.33 -0.05 2.77
C TYR A 63 -6.09 0.46 3.51
N SER A 64 -6.24 1.54 4.29
CA SER A 64 -5.14 2.11 5.07
C SER A 64 -4.60 1.12 6.12
N GLN A 65 -5.45 0.28 6.71
CA GLN A 65 -5.01 -0.79 7.61
C GLN A 65 -4.21 -1.86 6.87
N ALA A 66 -4.64 -2.28 5.67
CA ALA A 66 -3.96 -3.29 4.87
C ALA A 66 -2.61 -2.80 4.31
N GLU A 67 -2.49 -1.50 4.02
CA GLU A 67 -1.22 -0.89 3.62
C GLU A 67 -0.27 -0.68 4.81
N ALA A 68 -0.78 -0.32 5.99
CA ALA A 68 0.03 -0.12 7.19
C ALA A 68 0.49 -1.44 7.82
N TYR A 69 -0.38 -2.46 7.82
CA TYR A 69 -0.11 -3.80 8.35
C TYR A 69 -0.35 -4.86 7.27
N PRO A 70 0.58 -5.00 6.32
CA PRO A 70 0.38 -5.90 5.19
C PRO A 70 0.45 -7.38 5.55
N LEU A 71 0.97 -7.70 6.74
CA LEU A 71 1.14 -9.06 7.24
C LEU A 71 0.50 -9.21 8.63
N PRO A 72 -0.26 -10.29 8.89
CA PRO A 72 -0.71 -11.30 7.92
C PRO A 72 -1.69 -10.72 6.89
N ARG A 73 -1.69 -11.29 5.68
CA ARG A 73 -2.57 -10.84 4.59
C ARG A 73 -4.03 -11.10 4.94
N GLY A 74 -4.83 -10.04 4.89
CA GLY A 74 -6.27 -10.08 4.96
C GLY A 74 -6.92 -10.29 3.59
N ILE A 75 -8.24 -10.10 3.53
CA ILE A 75 -9.01 -10.25 2.29
C ILE A 75 -8.60 -9.18 1.25
N VAL A 76 -8.25 -7.98 1.71
CA VAL A 76 -7.91 -6.82 0.86
C VAL A 76 -6.57 -7.02 0.14
N ASN A 77 -5.53 -7.43 0.87
CA ASN A 77 -4.15 -7.54 0.38
C ASN A 77 -3.70 -9.00 0.21
N ARG A 78 -4.64 -9.93 -0.01
CA ARG A 78 -4.34 -11.34 -0.26
C ARG A 78 -3.39 -11.51 -1.44
N THR A 79 -3.62 -10.75 -2.49
CA THR A 79 -2.79 -10.63 -3.68
C THR A 79 -2.57 -9.16 -4.00
N TYR A 80 -1.53 -8.88 -4.79
CA TYR A 80 -1.27 -7.52 -5.28
C TYR A 80 -2.48 -6.94 -6.02
N HIS A 81 -3.05 -7.70 -6.98
CA HIS A 81 -4.23 -7.28 -7.73
C HIS A 81 -5.45 -7.01 -6.85
N GLY A 82 -5.61 -7.75 -5.74
CA GLY A 82 -6.67 -7.50 -4.76
C GLY A 82 -6.54 -6.14 -4.10
N LEU A 83 -5.32 -5.78 -3.69
CA LEU A 83 -5.02 -4.47 -3.10
C LEU A 83 -5.26 -3.35 -4.11
N THR A 84 -4.78 -3.50 -5.35
CA THR A 84 -4.97 -2.52 -6.42
C THR A 84 -6.44 -2.30 -6.77
N ALA A 85 -7.23 -3.38 -6.86
CA ALA A 85 -8.65 -3.30 -7.15
C ALA A 85 -9.42 -2.58 -6.02
N PHE A 86 -9.06 -2.87 -4.77
CA PHE A 86 -9.67 -2.23 -3.60
C PHE A 86 -9.30 -0.75 -3.52
N ALA A 87 -8.05 -0.40 -3.82
CA ALA A 87 -7.60 0.99 -3.94
C ALA A 87 -8.38 1.74 -5.02
N ALA A 88 -8.49 1.17 -6.23
CA ALA A 88 -9.24 1.77 -7.33
C ALA A 88 -10.71 2.02 -6.96
N PHE A 89 -11.35 1.07 -6.29
CA PHE A 89 -12.71 1.23 -5.77
C PHE A 89 -12.81 2.40 -4.77
N ALA A 90 -11.85 2.51 -3.84
CA ALA A 90 -11.78 3.60 -2.88
C ALA A 90 -11.67 4.98 -3.56
N TYR A 91 -10.81 5.11 -4.59
CA TYR A 91 -10.68 6.36 -5.35
C TYR A 91 -11.93 6.71 -6.14
N ILE A 92 -12.56 5.75 -6.82
CA ILE A 92 -13.78 5.99 -7.60
C ILE A 92 -14.90 6.45 -6.66
N LEU A 93 -15.08 5.78 -5.53
CA LEU A 93 -16.08 6.14 -4.54
C LEU A 93 -15.77 7.49 -3.88
N GLY A 94 -14.49 7.75 -3.57
CA GLY A 94 -14.01 9.03 -3.06
C GLY A 94 -14.27 10.19 -4.02
N ALA A 95 -14.05 9.98 -5.32
CA ALA A 95 -14.38 10.94 -6.37
C ALA A 95 -15.88 11.21 -6.47
N PHE A 96 -16.71 10.17 -6.44
CA PHE A 96 -18.16 10.32 -6.45
C PHE A 96 -18.67 11.12 -5.24
N VAL A 97 -18.22 10.76 -4.04
CA VAL A 97 -18.59 11.45 -2.79
C VAL A 97 -18.07 12.88 -2.78
N GLY A 98 -16.81 13.09 -3.16
CA GLY A 98 -16.16 14.40 -3.23
C GLY A 98 -16.86 15.36 -4.19
N LEU A 99 -17.12 14.92 -5.43
CA LEU A 99 -17.84 15.73 -6.43
C LEU A 99 -19.28 16.02 -5.98
N SER A 100 -19.96 15.05 -5.38
CA SER A 100 -21.32 15.24 -4.85
C SER A 100 -21.35 16.28 -3.72
N ASN A 101 -20.41 16.21 -2.77
CA ASN A 101 -20.29 17.18 -1.68
C ASN A 101 -19.90 18.58 -2.18
N ALA A 102 -18.97 18.67 -3.14
CA ALA A 102 -18.61 19.94 -3.76
C ALA A 102 -19.83 20.59 -4.45
N CYS A 103 -20.60 19.80 -5.19
CA CYS A 103 -21.85 20.24 -5.82
C CYS A 103 -22.91 20.67 -4.80
N LEU A 104 -23.10 19.92 -3.71
CA LEU A 104 -24.03 20.29 -2.64
C LEU A 104 -23.59 21.58 -1.94
N CYS A 105 -22.30 21.75 -1.67
CA CYS A 105 -21.76 22.95 -1.06
C CYS A 105 -22.02 24.16 -1.97
N ILE A 106 -21.61 24.09 -3.24
CA ILE A 106 -21.81 25.16 -4.22
C ILE A 106 -23.31 25.52 -4.37
N ASN A 107 -24.18 24.52 -4.51
CA ASN A 107 -25.62 24.76 -4.68
C ASN A 107 -26.31 25.22 -3.39
N GLY A 108 -25.86 24.77 -2.22
CA GLY A 108 -26.39 25.16 -0.92
C GLY A 108 -26.09 26.61 -0.55
N PHE A 109 -24.95 27.14 -0.99
CA PHE A 109 -24.58 28.55 -0.81
C PHE A 109 -25.13 29.49 -1.90
N ARG A 110 -25.65 28.95 -3.01
CA ARG A 110 -26.27 29.72 -4.11
C ARG A 110 -27.40 30.68 -3.68
N PRO A 111 -28.28 30.35 -2.70
CA PRO A 111 -29.33 31.27 -2.24
C PRO A 111 -28.81 32.45 -1.41
N LEU A 112 -27.62 32.33 -0.80
CA LEU A 112 -26.96 33.38 -0.03
C LEU A 112 -26.26 34.42 -0.93
N TYR A 113 -26.44 34.28 -2.25
CA TYR A 113 -25.88 35.15 -3.25
C TYR A 113 -26.48 36.56 -3.20
N PRO A 114 -25.67 37.63 -3.19
CA PRO A 114 -26.18 38.99 -3.26
C PRO A 114 -26.89 39.22 -4.60
N ALA A 115 -28.12 39.76 -4.56
CA ALA A 115 -28.95 40.02 -5.73
C ALA A 115 -28.17 40.72 -6.86
N ALA A 116 -28.54 40.42 -8.11
CA ALA A 116 -27.81 40.64 -9.36
C ALA A 116 -27.27 42.06 -9.66
N ARG A 117 -27.56 43.08 -8.84
CA ARG A 117 -27.18 44.49 -9.00
C ARG A 117 -25.73 44.85 -8.61
N ARG A 118 -24.95 43.95 -8.01
CA ARG A 118 -23.52 44.25 -7.67
C ARG A 118 -22.59 44.03 -8.87
N SER A 119 -21.53 44.85 -8.94
CA SER A 119 -20.45 44.80 -9.96
C SER A 119 -19.91 43.38 -10.18
N CYS A 120 -19.49 43.06 -11.41
CA CYS A 120 -18.88 41.79 -11.79
C CYS A 120 -17.78 41.35 -10.82
N CYS A 121 -16.94 42.29 -10.36
CA CYS A 121 -15.84 42.02 -9.42
C CYS A 121 -16.34 41.45 -8.07
N PHE A 122 -17.45 41.96 -7.53
CA PHE A 122 -18.04 41.46 -6.28
C PHE A 122 -18.62 40.05 -6.43
N LYS A 123 -19.11 39.71 -7.63
CA LYS A 123 -19.60 38.36 -7.95
C LYS A 123 -18.43 37.38 -8.02
N THR A 124 -17.34 37.76 -8.69
CA THR A 124 -16.13 36.94 -8.78
C THR A 124 -15.47 36.73 -7.42
N LEU A 125 -15.38 37.78 -6.58
CA LEU A 125 -14.85 37.71 -5.22
C LEU A 125 -15.65 36.77 -4.30
N PHE A 126 -16.94 36.57 -4.54
CA PHE A 126 -17.77 35.64 -3.78
C PHE A 126 -17.70 34.20 -4.31
N TRP A 127 -17.67 34.02 -5.64
CA TRP A 127 -17.61 32.69 -6.26
C TRP A 127 -16.24 32.03 -6.13
N MET A 128 -15.14 32.80 -6.21
CA MET A 128 -13.77 32.30 -6.02
C MET A 128 -13.60 31.46 -4.75
N PRO A 129 -13.87 31.97 -3.52
CA PRO A 129 -13.69 31.20 -2.29
C PRO A 129 -14.67 30.02 -2.18
N LEU A 130 -15.87 30.12 -2.76
CA LEU A 130 -16.85 29.03 -2.75
C LEU A 130 -16.42 27.87 -3.67
N PHE A 131 -15.93 28.19 -4.88
CA PHE A 131 -15.36 27.19 -5.77
C PHE A 131 -14.10 26.57 -5.17
N LEU A 132 -13.23 27.39 -4.57
CA LEU A 132 -12.04 26.92 -3.88
C LEU A 132 -12.41 25.96 -2.74
N GLY A 133 -13.33 26.35 -1.85
CA GLY A 133 -13.81 25.49 -0.77
C GLY A 133 -14.45 24.19 -1.26
N GLY A 134 -15.30 24.26 -2.28
CA GLY A 134 -15.88 23.07 -2.91
C GLY A 134 -14.81 22.15 -3.52
N THR A 135 -13.79 22.72 -4.15
CA THR A 135 -12.66 21.99 -4.73
C THR A 135 -11.82 21.33 -3.65
N CYS A 136 -11.51 22.04 -2.56
CA CYS A 136 -10.79 21.49 -1.41
C CYS A 136 -11.53 20.31 -0.78
N ILE A 137 -12.85 20.42 -0.60
CA ILE A 137 -13.69 19.32 -0.11
C ILE A 137 -13.64 18.13 -1.09
N GLY A 138 -13.82 18.39 -2.39
CA GLY A 138 -13.76 17.35 -3.42
C GLY A 138 -12.42 16.62 -3.41
N LEU A 139 -11.31 17.37 -3.41
CA LEU A 139 -9.95 16.84 -3.36
C LEU A 139 -9.69 16.06 -2.08
N PHE A 140 -10.18 16.51 -0.92
CA PHE A 140 -10.02 15.78 0.34
C PHE A 140 -10.59 14.36 0.25
N PHE A 141 -11.82 14.19 -0.26
CA PHE A 141 -12.43 12.86 -0.38
C PHE A 141 -11.75 12.00 -1.46
N VAL A 142 -11.36 12.60 -2.60
CA VAL A 142 -10.60 11.91 -3.66
C VAL A 142 -9.27 11.39 -3.12
N LEU A 143 -8.53 12.21 -2.37
CA LEU A 143 -7.20 11.90 -1.84
C LEU A 143 -7.25 11.17 -0.49
N SER A 144 -8.43 10.93 0.07
CA SER A 144 -8.55 10.29 1.39
C SER A 144 -7.82 8.94 1.48
N PRO A 145 -7.84 8.03 0.47
CA PRO A 145 -7.09 6.77 0.57
C PRO A 145 -5.59 7.00 0.80
N LEU A 146 -4.97 7.94 0.06
CA LEU A 146 -3.55 8.30 0.19
C LEU A 146 -3.22 8.95 1.53
N ILE A 147 -4.04 9.91 1.95
CA ILE A 147 -3.79 10.68 3.17
C ILE A 147 -3.81 9.73 4.37
N PHE A 148 -4.82 8.87 4.45
CA PHE A 148 -4.96 7.96 5.59
C PHE A 148 -3.96 6.81 5.57
N SER A 149 -3.55 6.31 4.40
CA SER A 149 -2.52 5.28 4.35
C SER A 149 -1.14 5.82 4.74
N SER A 150 -0.74 6.98 4.21
CA SER A 150 0.53 7.60 4.55
C SER A 150 0.66 7.87 6.06
N ILE A 151 -0.39 8.43 6.69
CA ILE A 151 -0.38 8.70 8.15
C ILE A 151 -0.22 7.40 8.95
N ARG A 152 -0.82 6.29 8.50
CA ARG A 152 -0.75 5.02 9.24
C ARG A 152 0.54 4.25 8.98
N GLN A 153 1.11 4.34 7.78
CA GLN A 153 2.32 3.60 7.40
C GLN A 153 3.52 3.99 8.25
N ASP A 154 3.77 5.29 8.50
CA ASP A 154 4.91 5.74 9.29
C ASP A 154 4.83 5.21 10.74
N SER A 155 3.64 5.29 11.33
CA SER A 155 3.40 4.79 12.69
C SER A 155 3.50 3.27 12.75
N ALA A 156 2.93 2.57 11.77
CA ALA A 156 3.01 1.11 11.72
C ALA A 156 4.45 0.63 11.55
N TYR A 157 5.24 1.25 10.67
CA TYR A 157 6.65 0.93 10.46
C TYR A 157 7.48 1.16 11.74
N ALA A 158 7.24 2.26 12.45
CA ALA A 158 7.93 2.54 13.71
C ALA A 158 7.70 1.44 14.74
N HIS A 159 6.47 0.91 14.83
CA HIS A 159 6.03 -0.02 15.88
C HIS A 159 5.91 -1.50 15.44
N THR A 160 6.34 -1.86 14.22
CA THR A 160 6.09 -3.21 13.67
C THR A 160 6.70 -4.33 14.52
N CYS A 161 7.89 -4.09 15.09
CA CYS A 161 8.65 -5.10 15.83
C CYS A 161 8.57 -4.93 17.36
N ASP A 162 7.73 -4.05 17.91
CA ASP A 162 7.72 -3.73 19.35
C ASP A 162 7.51 -4.95 20.27
N ASN A 163 6.79 -5.96 19.78
CA ASN A 163 6.50 -7.19 20.51
C ASN A 163 7.51 -8.32 20.22
N ASP A 164 8.47 -8.09 19.34
CA ASP A 164 9.49 -9.05 18.95
C ASP A 164 10.78 -8.85 19.76
N TRP A 165 11.71 -9.79 19.65
CA TRP A 165 12.94 -9.78 20.44
C TRP A 165 14.03 -8.95 19.77
N ILE A 166 14.27 -9.23 18.48
CA ILE A 166 15.29 -8.59 17.67
C ILE A 166 14.62 -7.96 16.45
N THR A 167 15.00 -6.70 16.20
CA THR A 167 14.75 -6.03 14.93
C THR A 167 16.03 -6.11 14.11
N VAL A 168 15.91 -6.57 12.87
CA VAL A 168 16.97 -6.52 11.87
C VAL A 168 16.64 -5.44 10.87
N LEU A 169 17.49 -4.42 10.75
CA LEU A 169 17.34 -3.37 9.76
C LEU A 169 18.21 -3.69 8.54
N PHE A 170 17.57 -3.97 7.41
CA PHE A 170 18.25 -4.05 6.14
C PHE A 170 18.37 -2.68 5.50
N THR A 171 19.60 -2.33 5.12
CA THR A 171 19.88 -1.15 4.32
C THR A 171 20.47 -1.58 3.00
N GLY A 172 19.70 -1.41 1.92
CA GLY A 172 20.20 -1.62 0.56
C GLY A 172 21.07 -0.46 0.10
N HIS A 173 22.06 -0.76 -0.74
CA HIS A 173 22.81 0.28 -1.42
C HIS A 173 21.93 0.98 -2.48
N ARG A 174 22.20 2.28 -2.70
CA ARG A 174 21.41 3.10 -3.62
C ARG A 174 21.96 3.01 -5.03
N TYR A 175 21.14 3.37 -6.03
CA TYR A 175 21.54 3.39 -7.44
C TYR A 175 22.83 4.19 -7.72
N ASN A 176 23.07 5.26 -6.94
CA ASN A 176 24.22 6.16 -7.07
C ASN A 176 25.39 5.84 -6.13
N ALA A 177 25.31 4.72 -5.39
CA ALA A 177 26.26 4.32 -4.38
C ALA A 177 26.47 2.80 -4.41
N LEU A 178 26.72 2.25 -5.60
CA LEU A 178 26.91 0.81 -5.82
C LEU A 178 28.17 0.25 -5.12
N ASP A 179 29.11 1.12 -4.74
CA ASP A 179 30.32 0.79 -3.97
C ASP A 179 30.05 0.54 -2.47
N LYS A 180 28.81 0.76 -2.02
CA LYS A 180 28.43 0.56 -0.63
C LYS A 180 27.89 -0.85 -0.43
N PRO A 181 28.36 -1.58 0.59
CA PRO A 181 27.80 -2.88 0.89
C PRO A 181 26.37 -2.72 1.44
N ASN A 182 25.53 -3.71 1.16
CA ASN A 182 24.24 -3.82 1.85
C ASN A 182 24.49 -4.26 3.28
N THR A 183 23.71 -3.75 4.24
CA THR A 183 23.88 -4.07 5.65
C THR A 183 22.63 -4.70 6.24
N ALA A 184 22.84 -5.57 7.22
CA ALA A 184 21.82 -6.09 8.11
C ALA A 184 22.27 -5.82 9.55
N ASP A 185 21.66 -4.82 10.18
CA ASP A 185 21.96 -4.37 11.53
C ASP A 185 21.00 -5.03 12.52
N PHE A 186 21.54 -5.79 13.47
CA PHE A 186 20.76 -6.50 14.48
C PHE A 186 20.72 -5.68 15.77
N ALA A 187 19.53 -5.40 16.27
CA ALA A 187 19.32 -4.68 17.53
C ALA A 187 18.16 -5.29 18.33
N PHE A 188 18.13 -5.09 19.65
CA PHE A 188 16.92 -5.40 20.41
C PHE A 188 15.78 -4.50 19.94
N SER A 189 14.57 -5.06 19.81
CA SER A 189 13.42 -4.27 19.35
C SER A 189 13.07 -3.12 20.30
N THR A 190 13.38 -3.24 21.59
CA THR A 190 13.23 -2.16 22.58
C THR A 190 14.30 -1.07 22.49
N ALA A 191 15.38 -1.29 21.75
CA ALA A 191 16.54 -0.42 21.68
C ALA A 191 17.19 -0.47 20.28
N GLU A 192 16.41 -0.15 19.23
CA GLU A 192 16.84 -0.27 17.82
C GLU A 192 18.10 0.55 17.46
N LYS A 193 18.45 1.57 18.27
CA LYS A 193 19.65 2.40 18.06
C LYS A 193 20.95 1.74 18.53
N ASP A 194 20.85 0.75 19.41
CA ASP A 194 21.99 0.06 20.01
C ASP A 194 22.26 -1.22 19.22
N VAL A 195 22.98 -1.08 18.10
CA VAL A 195 23.31 -2.20 17.21
C VAL A 195 24.22 -3.19 17.91
N LEU A 196 23.76 -4.45 18.01
CA LEU A 196 24.49 -5.57 18.61
C LEU A 196 25.59 -6.05 17.67
N PHE A 197 25.25 -6.29 16.41
CA PHE A 197 26.19 -6.67 15.36
C PHE A 197 25.62 -6.39 13.97
N THR A 198 26.52 -6.29 12.98
CA THR A 198 26.18 -6.04 11.58
C THR A 198 26.74 -7.13 10.69
N PHE A 199 25.89 -7.66 9.82
CA PHE A 199 26.33 -8.38 8.64
C PHE A 199 26.32 -7.46 7.42
N THR A 200 27.22 -7.69 6.49
CA THR A 200 27.24 -7.00 5.21
C THR A 200 27.29 -7.97 4.05
N SER A 201 26.73 -7.57 2.91
CA SER A 201 27.12 -8.20 1.64
C SER A 201 28.57 -7.87 1.35
N GLN A 202 29.33 -8.81 0.81
CA GLN A 202 30.67 -8.52 0.30
C GLN A 202 30.54 -7.91 -1.10
N ASP A 203 31.33 -6.90 -1.39
CA ASP A 203 31.45 -6.30 -2.73
C ASP A 203 32.83 -6.69 -3.27
N PRO A 204 32.95 -7.32 -4.47
CA PRO A 204 31.92 -7.56 -5.50
C PRO A 204 31.09 -8.84 -5.34
N ASP A 205 31.39 -9.67 -4.35
CA ASP A 205 30.74 -10.97 -4.11
C ASP A 205 29.35 -10.80 -3.47
N ALA A 206 28.36 -10.30 -4.23
CA ALA A 206 26.98 -10.07 -3.77
C ALA A 206 26.25 -11.35 -3.29
N ASP A 207 26.87 -12.51 -3.53
CA ASP A 207 26.49 -13.84 -3.06
C ASP A 207 27.07 -14.20 -1.69
N ARG A 208 27.95 -13.37 -1.13
CA ARG A 208 28.51 -13.55 0.22
C ARG A 208 27.93 -12.54 1.19
N PHE A 209 27.46 -13.06 2.31
CA PHE A 209 26.91 -12.32 3.43
C PHE A 209 27.70 -12.67 4.68
N GLY A 210 28.39 -11.69 5.27
CA GLY A 210 29.35 -11.94 6.35
C GLY A 210 29.24 -10.95 7.50
N LEU A 211 29.56 -11.41 8.69
CA LEU A 211 29.68 -10.60 9.89
C LEU A 211 30.87 -9.66 9.76
N VAL A 212 30.67 -8.34 9.90
CA VAL A 212 31.74 -7.32 9.78
C VAL A 212 32.00 -6.59 11.09
N SER A 213 30.94 -6.22 11.81
CA SER A 213 31.05 -5.65 13.15
C SER A 213 30.38 -6.59 14.14
N ALA A 214 31.18 -7.18 15.01
CA ALA A 214 30.65 -7.67 16.26
C ALA A 214 31.05 -6.61 17.29
N SER A 215 30.08 -5.93 17.90
CA SER A 215 30.36 -5.21 19.15
C SER A 215 30.56 -6.23 20.28
N LEU A 216 31.53 -7.13 20.12
CA LEU A 216 32.01 -8.03 21.18
C LEU A 216 32.84 -7.28 22.22
N ALA A 217 32.97 -5.95 22.09
CA ALA A 217 33.52 -5.07 23.09
C ALA A 217 32.54 -4.89 24.26
N GLY A 218 32.22 -6.00 24.94
CA GLY A 218 31.41 -6.04 26.16
C GLY A 218 30.26 -7.04 26.11
N SER A 219 30.54 -8.31 26.41
CA SER A 219 29.59 -9.31 26.94
C SER A 219 28.13 -9.27 26.44
N SER A 220 27.85 -9.01 25.16
CA SER A 220 26.49 -9.19 24.67
C SER A 220 26.20 -10.69 24.64
N THR A 221 25.14 -11.10 25.33
CA THR A 221 24.67 -12.51 25.33
C THR A 221 24.23 -12.95 23.94
N VAL A 222 23.88 -12.01 23.06
CA VAL A 222 23.32 -12.28 21.74
C VAL A 222 24.38 -12.27 20.66
N HIS A 223 24.49 -13.38 19.93
CA HIS A 223 25.47 -13.56 18.87
C HIS A 223 24.93 -14.49 17.76
N PRO A 224 25.46 -14.41 16.53
CA PRO A 224 25.01 -15.26 15.44
C PRO A 224 25.65 -16.66 15.50
N GLU A 225 24.94 -17.69 15.06
CA GLU A 225 25.50 -19.06 14.88
C GLU A 225 26.46 -19.14 13.69
N LEU A 226 26.27 -18.29 12.67
CA LEU A 226 27.10 -18.25 11.46
C LEU A 226 27.97 -16.99 11.44
N ARG A 227 29.21 -17.12 10.97
CA ARG A 227 30.11 -15.99 10.66
C ARG A 227 29.85 -15.45 9.26
N ASN A 228 29.58 -16.34 8.30
CA ASN A 228 29.29 -15.96 6.93
C ASN A 228 28.40 -17.01 6.25
N ILE A 229 27.82 -16.60 5.13
CA ILE A 229 26.96 -17.41 4.28
C ILE A 229 27.31 -17.05 2.83
N THR A 230 27.55 -18.07 2.02
CA THR A 230 27.76 -17.95 0.58
C THR A 230 26.59 -18.63 -0.13
N TYR A 231 25.96 -17.92 -1.05
CA TYR A 231 24.86 -18.42 -1.87
C TYR A 231 25.35 -18.82 -3.25
N ASP A 232 24.78 -19.87 -3.81
CA ASP A 232 24.78 -20.08 -5.26
C ASP A 232 23.36 -19.84 -5.74
N PHE A 233 23.11 -18.67 -6.32
CA PHE A 233 21.77 -18.30 -6.75
C PHE A 233 21.25 -19.12 -7.95
N ASN A 234 22.17 -19.70 -8.73
CA ASN A 234 21.82 -20.52 -9.90
C ASN A 234 21.43 -21.94 -9.46
N ALA A 235 22.24 -22.56 -8.61
CA ALA A 235 21.97 -23.87 -8.03
C ALA A 235 20.93 -23.85 -6.91
N ARG A 236 20.65 -22.65 -6.36
CA ARG A 236 19.76 -22.40 -5.21
C ARG A 236 20.20 -23.12 -3.95
N THR A 237 21.51 -23.07 -3.73
CA THR A 237 22.16 -23.67 -2.58
C THR A 237 22.86 -22.61 -1.76
N PHE A 238 23.22 -22.95 -0.54
CA PHE A 238 24.07 -22.10 0.28
C PHE A 238 25.01 -22.95 1.14
N SER A 239 26.08 -22.32 1.59
CA SER A 239 27.01 -22.87 2.57
C SER A 239 27.40 -21.78 3.56
N GLY A 240 27.52 -22.10 4.84
CA GLY A 240 27.85 -21.15 5.89
C GLY A 240 28.93 -21.67 6.83
N MET A 241 29.79 -20.75 7.27
CA MET A 241 30.82 -21.01 8.27
C MET A 241 30.29 -20.64 9.65
N CYS A 242 30.53 -21.48 10.66
CA CYS A 242 30.07 -21.22 12.02
C CYS A 242 30.87 -20.09 12.67
N PHE A 243 30.19 -19.33 13.51
CA PHE A 243 30.84 -18.37 14.39
C PHE A 243 31.61 -19.12 15.48
N GLY A 244 32.82 -18.66 15.81
CA GLY A 244 33.69 -19.30 16.80
C GLY A 244 34.40 -20.58 16.32
N ASP A 245 34.08 -21.09 15.13
CA ASP A 245 34.81 -22.18 14.48
C ASP A 245 35.85 -21.63 13.49
N ASN A 246 37.10 -22.06 13.66
CA ASN A 246 38.22 -21.69 12.79
C ASN A 246 38.44 -22.71 11.66
N SER A 247 37.58 -23.72 11.54
CA SER A 247 37.59 -24.62 10.40
C SER A 247 37.42 -23.85 9.08
N THR A 248 37.92 -24.43 8.00
CA THR A 248 37.66 -24.00 6.61
C THR A 248 36.50 -24.77 5.98
N THR A 249 35.94 -25.76 6.69
CA THR A 249 34.78 -26.53 6.23
C THR A 249 33.47 -25.87 6.65
N PRO A 250 32.49 -25.72 5.74
CA PRO A 250 31.15 -25.25 6.11
C PRO A 250 30.50 -26.15 7.15
N CYS A 251 29.97 -25.56 8.22
CA CYS A 251 29.19 -26.27 9.24
C CYS A 251 27.70 -26.30 8.89
N ALA A 252 27.26 -25.34 8.06
CA ALA A 252 25.90 -25.22 7.57
C ALA A 252 25.88 -25.33 6.05
N ALA A 253 24.92 -26.07 5.51
CA ALA A 253 24.67 -26.15 4.08
C ALA A 253 23.21 -26.46 3.83
N GLY A 254 22.73 -26.17 2.62
CA GLY A 254 21.34 -26.43 2.30
C GLY A 254 20.89 -25.89 0.96
N THR A 255 19.58 -25.86 0.78
CA THR A 255 18.92 -25.39 -0.44
C THR A 255 17.80 -24.42 -0.10
N TYR A 256 17.39 -23.66 -1.11
CA TYR A 256 16.19 -22.84 -1.01
C TYR A 256 15.37 -22.92 -2.31
N ASP A 257 14.08 -22.64 -2.22
CA ASP A 257 13.20 -22.47 -3.38
C ASP A 257 12.43 -21.17 -3.24
N ASP A 258 12.47 -20.34 -4.26
CA ASP A 258 11.81 -19.04 -4.37
C ASP A 258 10.76 -19.00 -5.49
N ARG A 259 10.52 -20.12 -6.21
CA ARG A 259 9.54 -20.19 -7.33
C ARG A 259 8.10 -20.38 -6.88
N SER A 260 7.89 -20.82 -5.66
CA SER A 260 6.57 -21.12 -5.12
C SER A 260 6.44 -20.52 -3.72
N PHE A 261 6.07 -21.32 -2.72
CA PHE A 261 6.37 -20.92 -1.35
C PHE A 261 7.88 -20.76 -1.20
N LEU A 262 8.31 -19.66 -0.58
CA LEU A 262 9.70 -19.48 -0.23
C LEU A 262 10.06 -20.51 0.83
N THR A 263 10.94 -21.46 0.51
CA THR A 263 11.39 -22.49 1.45
C THR A 263 12.88 -22.47 1.62
N PHE A 264 13.35 -22.75 2.84
CA PHE A 264 14.76 -23.00 3.13
C PHE A 264 14.89 -24.36 3.81
N ASP A 265 15.79 -25.19 3.30
CA ASP A 265 16.16 -26.47 3.88
C ASP A 265 17.60 -26.37 4.36
N VAL A 266 17.78 -26.29 5.67
CA VAL A 266 19.03 -25.93 6.33
C VAL A 266 19.53 -27.11 7.13
N SER A 267 20.76 -27.55 6.87
CA SER A 267 21.45 -28.57 7.65
C SER A 267 22.64 -27.96 8.36
N VAL A 268 22.64 -27.96 9.69
CA VAL A 268 23.72 -27.43 10.54
C VAL A 268 24.26 -28.55 11.40
N ASN A 269 25.54 -28.90 11.24
CA ASN A 269 26.18 -30.00 11.96
C ASN A 269 25.38 -31.32 11.90
N GLY A 270 24.73 -31.58 10.76
CA GLY A 270 23.88 -32.76 10.53
C GLY A 270 22.43 -32.65 11.03
N THR A 271 22.07 -31.56 11.72
CA THR A 271 20.68 -31.28 12.12
C THR A 271 19.96 -30.52 11.03
N ARG A 272 18.90 -31.11 10.48
CA ARG A 272 18.10 -30.52 9.39
C ARG A 272 16.88 -29.78 9.92
N THR A 273 16.68 -28.55 9.47
CA THR A 273 15.49 -27.73 9.71
C THR A 273 14.94 -27.23 8.39
N VAL A 274 13.61 -27.21 8.27
CA VAL A 274 12.93 -26.68 7.08
C VAL A 274 12.07 -25.50 7.51
N SER A 275 12.15 -24.41 6.76
CA SER A 275 11.28 -23.25 6.92
C SER A 275 10.54 -22.95 5.62
N ARG A 276 9.37 -22.34 5.74
CA ARG A 276 8.49 -22.01 4.60
C ARG A 276 7.73 -20.71 4.84
N SER A 277 7.54 -19.92 3.79
CA SER A 277 6.66 -18.76 3.84
C SER A 277 5.20 -19.15 4.07
N MET A 278 4.46 -18.24 4.70
CA MET A 278 3.01 -18.40 4.88
C MET A 278 2.24 -18.33 3.54
N TYR A 279 2.73 -17.51 2.61
CA TYR A 279 2.10 -17.25 1.31
C TYR A 279 3.01 -17.68 0.15
N GLN A 280 2.40 -18.12 -0.95
CA GLN A 280 3.12 -18.42 -2.20
C GLN A 280 3.68 -17.16 -2.84
N GLU A 281 2.86 -16.12 -2.96
CA GLU A 281 3.32 -14.78 -3.29
C GLU A 281 4.04 -14.23 -2.05
N TRP A 282 5.36 -14.40 -1.96
CA TRP A 282 6.17 -13.92 -0.83
C TRP A 282 6.66 -12.47 -1.03
N SER A 283 6.44 -11.89 -2.21
CA SER A 283 6.60 -10.47 -2.51
C SER A 283 5.29 -9.84 -2.98
N LEU A 284 5.19 -8.51 -2.91
CA LEU A 284 4.15 -7.70 -3.54
C LEU A 284 4.85 -6.59 -4.32
N GLU A 285 4.72 -6.57 -5.65
CA GLU A 285 5.35 -5.55 -6.51
C GLU A 285 6.84 -5.36 -6.20
N ASP A 286 7.55 -6.49 -6.08
CA ASP A 286 8.98 -6.59 -5.76
C ASP A 286 9.39 -6.18 -4.33
N VAL A 287 8.44 -5.76 -3.49
CA VAL A 287 8.67 -5.53 -2.06
C VAL A 287 8.55 -6.83 -1.26
N LEU A 288 9.52 -7.11 -0.40
CA LEU A 288 9.52 -8.30 0.46
C LEU A 288 8.40 -8.25 1.50
N SER A 289 7.45 -9.17 1.39
CA SER A 289 6.28 -9.30 2.28
C SER A 289 6.18 -10.74 2.80
N ILE A 290 7.07 -11.08 3.74
CA ILE A 290 7.32 -12.45 4.17
C ILE A 290 6.97 -12.63 5.64
N ILE A 291 6.18 -13.67 5.94
CA ILE A 291 6.18 -14.34 7.24
C ILE A 291 6.74 -15.73 7.02
N LEU A 292 7.85 -16.05 7.70
CA LEU A 292 8.51 -17.34 7.58
C LEU A 292 8.20 -18.18 8.81
N TYR A 293 7.86 -19.44 8.60
CA TYR A 293 7.55 -20.40 9.65
C TYR A 293 8.48 -21.61 9.59
N ARG A 294 8.84 -22.15 10.74
CA ARG A 294 9.44 -23.48 10.84
C ARG A 294 8.40 -24.53 10.48
N VAL A 295 8.78 -25.49 9.65
CA VAL A 295 7.94 -26.61 9.24
C VAL A 295 8.17 -27.77 10.20
N ASN A 296 7.08 -28.32 10.73
CA ASN A 296 7.16 -29.53 11.54
C ASN A 296 7.49 -30.73 10.63
N ALA A 297 8.63 -31.39 10.89
CA ALA A 297 9.12 -32.50 10.09
C ALA A 297 8.16 -33.71 10.04
N THR A 298 7.33 -33.93 11.07
CA THR A 298 6.41 -35.09 11.09
C THR A 298 5.07 -34.81 10.42
N THR A 299 4.53 -33.60 10.54
CA THR A 299 3.19 -33.25 10.04
C THR A 299 3.21 -32.45 8.74
N GLY A 300 4.35 -31.83 8.39
CA GLY A 300 4.47 -30.87 7.29
C GLY A 300 3.72 -29.55 7.54
N ALA A 301 3.17 -29.35 8.74
CA ALA A 301 2.45 -28.15 9.11
C ALA A 301 3.40 -27.00 9.48
N LEU A 302 2.94 -25.76 9.33
CA LEU A 302 3.63 -24.58 9.86
C LEU A 302 3.50 -24.59 11.39
N ALA A 303 4.61 -24.54 12.11
CA ALA A 303 4.64 -24.67 13.57
C ALA A 303 4.89 -23.32 14.26
N GLU A 304 6.04 -22.72 14.01
CA GLU A 304 6.54 -21.56 14.77
C GLU A 304 6.93 -20.43 13.81
N ARG A 305 6.51 -19.19 14.09
CA ARG A 305 6.92 -18.02 13.30
C ARG A 305 8.40 -17.76 13.58
N MET A 306 9.23 -17.80 12.54
CA MET A 306 10.66 -17.53 12.62
C MET A 306 11.00 -16.05 12.45
N LEU A 307 10.32 -15.39 11.52
CA LEU A 307 10.51 -13.96 11.25
C LEU A 307 9.32 -13.36 10.47
N GLN A 308 9.26 -12.03 10.45
CA GLN A 308 8.29 -11.26 9.67
C GLN A 308 8.89 -9.94 9.16
N THR A 309 8.67 -9.59 7.89
CA THR A 309 9.12 -8.30 7.33
C THR A 309 8.12 -7.17 7.61
N SER A 310 8.62 -5.95 7.76
CA SER A 310 7.84 -4.71 7.58
C SER A 310 7.86 -4.34 6.09
N VAL A 311 6.79 -3.83 5.51
CA VAL A 311 6.76 -3.48 4.08
C VAL A 311 6.83 -1.96 3.91
N GLY A 312 7.38 -1.50 2.78
CA GLY A 312 7.02 -0.19 2.22
C GLY A 312 7.90 0.98 2.62
N HIS A 313 9.15 0.76 3.03
CA HIS A 313 10.11 1.84 3.26
C HIS A 313 11.34 1.62 2.37
N CYS A 314 11.61 2.52 1.42
CA CYS A 314 12.84 2.52 0.62
C CYS A 314 13.78 3.57 1.22
N PRO A 315 15.08 3.28 1.48
CA PRO A 315 15.84 2.06 1.15
C PRO A 315 15.85 0.96 2.26
N ASN A 316 15.01 1.10 3.28
CA ASN A 316 15.15 0.37 4.55
C ASN A 316 14.03 -0.64 4.81
N LEU A 317 14.38 -1.89 5.12
CA LEU A 317 13.42 -2.93 5.48
C LEU A 317 13.67 -3.41 6.92
N LYS A 318 12.67 -3.36 7.81
CA LYS A 318 12.75 -4.05 9.10
C LYS A 318 12.33 -5.51 8.95
N VAL A 319 13.00 -6.37 9.71
CA VAL A 319 12.60 -7.77 9.90
C VAL A 319 12.55 -8.05 11.39
N CYS A 320 11.41 -8.54 11.87
CA CYS A 320 11.18 -8.84 13.27
C CYS A 320 11.42 -10.33 13.53
N ILE A 321 12.20 -10.64 14.58
CA ILE A 321 12.49 -12.01 15.01
C ILE A 321 11.85 -12.24 16.40
N PRO A 322 10.95 -13.22 16.54
CA PRO A 322 10.31 -13.51 17.82
C PRO A 322 11.27 -14.09 18.85
N ARG A 323 10.97 -13.88 20.13
CA ARG A 323 11.79 -14.39 21.25
C ARG A 323 11.86 -15.91 21.30
N ASP A 324 10.77 -16.59 20.96
CA ASP A 324 10.63 -18.05 21.14
C ASP A 324 11.58 -18.85 20.21
N VAL A 325 12.04 -18.22 19.13
CA VAL A 325 12.96 -18.82 18.14
C VAL A 325 14.43 -18.70 18.56
N ALA A 326 14.72 -17.84 19.55
CA ALA A 326 16.03 -17.67 20.11
C ALA A 326 16.42 -18.91 20.92
N ARG A 327 17.67 -19.38 20.76
CA ARG A 327 18.18 -20.38 21.69
C ARG A 327 18.36 -19.75 23.08
N PRO A 328 18.25 -20.54 24.17
CA PRO A 328 18.33 -20.04 25.55
C PRO A 328 19.62 -19.28 25.89
N ASP A 329 20.67 -19.47 25.09
CA ASP A 329 21.99 -18.87 25.19
C ASP A 329 22.12 -17.53 24.44
N GLY A 330 21.04 -17.03 23.84
CA GLY A 330 21.06 -15.80 23.04
C GLY A 330 21.58 -15.99 21.61
N VAL A 331 21.80 -17.22 21.15
CA VAL A 331 22.24 -17.49 19.78
C VAL A 331 21.10 -17.24 18.80
N ILE A 332 21.37 -16.44 17.75
CA ILE A 332 20.52 -16.36 16.56
C ILE A 332 20.90 -17.52 15.64
N PRO A 333 20.01 -18.51 15.44
CA PRO A 333 20.35 -19.74 14.75
C PRO A 333 20.51 -19.55 13.24
N ALA A 334 21.26 -20.46 12.64
CA ALA A 334 21.55 -20.50 11.21
C ALA A 334 20.29 -20.56 10.33
N ASP A 335 19.22 -21.21 10.80
CA ASP A 335 17.96 -21.31 10.08
C ASP A 335 17.15 -20.00 10.04
N ILE A 336 17.55 -18.99 10.83
CA ILE A 336 17.11 -17.59 10.71
C ILE A 336 18.09 -16.78 9.86
N LEU A 337 19.40 -16.92 10.10
CA LEU A 337 20.44 -16.13 9.43
C LEU A 337 20.49 -16.38 7.91
N VAL A 338 20.25 -17.63 7.46
CA VAL A 338 20.21 -17.98 6.04
C VAL A 338 19.06 -17.25 5.31
N PRO A 339 17.79 -17.34 5.75
CA PRO A 339 16.74 -16.51 5.15
C PRO A 339 17.06 -15.01 5.11
N LEU A 340 17.66 -14.46 6.17
CA LEU A 340 18.00 -13.04 6.23
C LEU A 340 19.04 -12.63 5.19
N GLY A 341 20.09 -13.44 4.98
CA GLY A 341 21.08 -13.15 3.94
C GLY A 341 20.48 -13.17 2.53
N TRP A 342 19.59 -14.11 2.24
CA TRP A 342 18.86 -14.15 0.98
C TRP A 342 17.93 -12.93 0.82
N MET A 343 17.22 -12.53 1.88
CA MET A 343 16.34 -11.37 1.86
C MET A 343 17.12 -10.06 1.66
N LEU A 344 18.30 -9.92 2.25
CA LEU A 344 19.14 -8.74 2.04
C LEU A 344 19.54 -8.60 0.57
N ASN A 345 19.87 -9.69 -0.12
CA ASN A 345 20.16 -9.67 -1.55
C ASN A 345 18.93 -9.17 -2.35
N LYS A 346 17.73 -9.67 -2.05
CA LYS A 346 16.50 -9.19 -2.71
C LYS A 346 16.19 -7.72 -2.40
N GLN A 347 16.38 -7.31 -1.15
CA GLN A 347 16.23 -5.91 -0.73
C GLN A 347 17.21 -5.00 -1.46
N ALA A 348 18.44 -5.44 -1.69
CA ALA A 348 19.45 -4.69 -2.42
C ALA A 348 19.01 -4.40 -3.87
N LEU A 349 18.53 -5.42 -4.57
CA LEU A 349 18.00 -5.29 -5.93
C LEU A 349 16.84 -4.29 -5.98
N TRP A 350 15.86 -4.45 -5.09
CA TRP A 350 14.73 -3.53 -4.99
C TRP A 350 15.16 -2.10 -4.64
N THR A 351 16.19 -1.93 -3.79
CA THR A 351 16.67 -0.61 -3.37
C THR A 351 17.27 0.17 -4.54
N VAL A 352 18.01 -0.51 -5.42
CA VAL A 352 18.53 0.11 -6.65
C VAL A 352 17.37 0.60 -7.51
N ASP A 353 16.34 -0.23 -7.72
CA ASP A 353 15.18 0.12 -8.54
C ASP A 353 14.38 1.29 -7.94
N CYS A 354 14.04 1.24 -6.64
CA CYS A 354 13.24 2.28 -5.99
C CYS A 354 14.00 3.60 -5.77
N THR A 355 15.34 3.58 -5.79
CA THR A 355 16.15 4.81 -5.70
C THR A 355 16.56 5.36 -7.06
N THR A 356 16.40 4.60 -8.15
CA THR A 356 16.70 5.06 -9.50
C THR A 356 15.75 6.21 -9.90
N PRO A 357 16.28 7.38 -10.32
CA PRO A 357 15.46 8.47 -10.80
C PRO A 357 14.70 8.00 -12.03
N HIS A 358 13.38 7.89 -11.92
CA HIS A 358 12.55 7.59 -13.08
C HIS A 358 12.51 8.85 -13.94
N SER A 359 13.17 8.80 -15.11
CA SER A 359 13.03 9.86 -16.11
C SER A 359 11.60 9.79 -16.65
N ASN A 360 10.71 10.59 -16.09
CA ASN A 360 9.44 10.90 -16.71
C ASN A 360 9.75 11.69 -17.99
N ASN A 361 9.78 11.01 -19.13
CA ASN A 361 9.62 11.65 -20.43
C ASN A 361 8.15 11.97 -20.67
#